data_AF-A0A968D6G2-F1
#
_entry.id   AF-A0A968D6G2-F1
#
_cell.length_a   1.000
_cell.length_b   1.000
_cell.length_c   1.000
_cell.angle_alpha   90.00
_cell.angle_beta   90.00
_cell.angle_gamma   90.00
#
_symmetry.space_group_name_H-M   'P 1'
#
loop_
_entity.id
_entity.type
_entity.pdbx_description
1 polymer ?
#
loop_
_entity_poly.entity_id
_entity_poly.type
_entity_poly.pdbx_seq_one_letter_code
_entity_poly.pdbx_strand_id
1 'polypeptide(L)'
;MMTKQTFFFNQNVVAWLALVSAVGLHVFDEAMTDFLPTYNQIVLDLRNQLGFFPAPTFSFAVWLTGLIAAIILGYSMTVFVARGGKVIRIITTILGILMVVNALSHFFGSIYYGKVFPGTWSSPFLLAAALFVTIRGFSGEWQAKRTADNATDSVKHEI
;
A
#
# COMPACT_ATOMS: atom_id res chain seq x y z
N MET A 1 26.40 -7.02 5.69
CA MET A 1 25.99 -5.60 5.76
C MET A 1 25.71 -5.13 4.33
N MET A 2 24.46 -4.76 3.98
CA MET A 2 24.10 -4.39 2.61
C MET A 2 24.64 -2.98 2.30
N THR A 3 25.30 -2.77 1.16
CA THR A 3 25.83 -1.44 0.80
C THR A 3 24.69 -0.51 0.39
N LYS A 4 24.83 0.81 0.61
CA LYS A 4 23.80 1.80 0.23
C LYS A 4 23.38 1.65 -1.24
N GLN A 5 24.34 1.32 -2.10
CA GLN A 5 24.13 1.10 -3.52
C GLN A 5 23.22 -0.12 -3.78
N THR A 6 23.46 -1.27 -3.14
CA THR A 6 22.58 -2.46 -3.29
C THR A 6 21.17 -2.26 -2.73
N PHE A 7 20.99 -1.34 -1.78
CA PHE A 7 19.68 -1.01 -1.20
C PHE A 7 18.78 -0.27 -2.19
N PHE A 8 19.29 0.76 -2.87
CA PHE A 8 18.52 1.52 -3.88
C PHE A 8 18.33 0.74 -5.19
N PHE A 9 19.23 -0.20 -5.52
CA PHE A 9 19.03 -1.13 -6.64
C PHE A 9 18.06 -2.28 -6.32
N ASN A 10 17.59 -2.41 -5.08
CA ASN A 10 16.59 -3.41 -4.74
C ASN A 10 15.20 -2.92 -5.19
N GLN A 11 14.75 -3.40 -6.35
CA GLN A 11 13.44 -3.05 -6.91
C GLN A 11 12.27 -3.32 -5.95
N ASN A 12 12.40 -4.25 -5.00
CA ASN A 12 11.36 -4.47 -3.97
C ASN A 12 11.25 -3.32 -2.98
N VAL A 13 12.41 -2.77 -2.59
CA VAL A 13 12.48 -1.60 -1.73
C VAL A 13 11.93 -0.39 -2.48
N VAL A 14 12.28 -0.22 -3.75
CA VAL A 14 11.75 0.86 -4.58
C VAL A 14 10.23 0.75 -4.72
N ALA A 15 9.71 -0.43 -5.05
CA ALA A 15 8.27 -0.65 -5.17
C ALA A 15 7.52 -0.38 -3.86
N TRP A 16 8.07 -0.83 -2.74
CA TRP A 16 7.49 -0.59 -1.42
C TRP A 16 7.51 0.88 -1.02
N LEU A 17 8.65 1.56 -1.17
CA LEU A 17 8.75 2.99 -0.87
C LEU A 17 7.85 3.84 -1.77
N ALA A 18 7.73 3.47 -3.04
CA ALA A 18 6.80 4.10 -3.96
C ALA A 18 5.36 3.94 -3.47
N LEU A 19 4.95 2.72 -3.05
CA LEU A 19 3.62 2.47 -2.49
C LEU A 19 3.36 3.32 -1.25
N VAL A 20 4.24 3.25 -0.24
CA VAL A 20 4.04 3.95 1.04
C VAL A 20 3.98 5.47 0.82
N SER A 21 4.82 6.01 -0.08
CA SER A 21 4.80 7.44 -0.41
C SER A 21 3.53 7.83 -1.17
N ALA A 22 3.05 6.97 -2.08
CA ALA A 22 1.80 7.20 -2.80
C ALA A 22 0.59 7.14 -1.87
N VAL A 23 0.58 6.24 -0.88
CA VAL A 23 -0.44 6.23 0.19
C VAL A 23 -0.40 7.53 0.97
N GLY A 24 0.77 8.02 1.37
CA GLY A 24 0.90 9.31 2.06
C GLY A 24 0.35 10.49 1.26
N LEU A 25 0.70 10.56 -0.03
CA LEU A 25 0.14 11.56 -0.96
C LEU A 25 -1.39 11.43 -1.07
N HIS A 26 -1.89 10.21 -1.14
CA HIS A 26 -3.31 9.94 -1.28
C HIS A 26 -4.12 10.34 -0.05
N VAL A 27 -3.63 10.01 1.16
CA VAL A 27 -4.24 10.45 2.42
C VAL A 27 -4.27 11.98 2.52
N PHE A 28 -3.21 12.66 2.05
CA PHE A 28 -3.17 14.11 2.00
C PHE A 28 -4.24 14.68 1.05
N ASP A 29 -4.37 14.13 -0.16
CA ASP A 29 -5.40 14.53 -1.12
C ASP A 29 -6.82 14.30 -0.56
N GLU A 30 -7.08 13.12 0.02
CA GLU A 30 -8.35 12.79 0.68
C GLU A 30 -8.70 13.76 1.81
N ALA A 31 -7.72 14.16 2.62
CA ALA A 31 -7.90 15.13 3.70
C ALA A 31 -8.22 16.53 3.17
N MET A 32 -7.66 16.90 2.01
CA MET A 32 -7.89 18.20 1.37
C MET A 32 -9.18 18.27 0.54
N THR A 33 -9.77 17.12 0.21
CA THR A 33 -10.93 17.02 -0.69
C THR A 33 -12.19 16.47 -0.01
N ASP A 34 -12.25 16.49 1.33
CA ASP A 34 -13.41 16.06 2.12
C ASP A 34 -13.83 14.59 1.88
N PHE A 35 -12.84 13.69 1.78
CA PHE A 35 -13.09 12.25 1.68
C PHE A 35 -13.87 11.73 2.89
N LEU A 36 -13.41 12.03 4.10
CA LEU A 36 -13.95 11.39 5.31
C LEU A 36 -15.43 11.70 5.55
N PRO A 37 -15.91 12.95 5.44
CA PRO A 37 -17.35 13.23 5.50
C PRO A 37 -18.14 12.45 4.44
N THR A 38 -17.63 12.40 3.21
CA THR A 38 -18.27 11.67 2.10
C THR A 38 -18.35 10.16 2.38
N TYR A 39 -17.25 9.56 2.83
CA TYR A 39 -17.17 8.14 3.22
C TYR A 39 -18.15 7.82 4.34
N ASN A 40 -18.13 8.59 5.43
CA ASN A 40 -18.99 8.37 6.58
C ASN A 40 -20.47 8.44 6.19
N GLN A 41 -20.84 9.39 5.32
CA GLN A 41 -22.22 9.49 4.84
C GLN A 41 -22.62 8.26 4.03
N ILE A 42 -21.78 7.78 3.11
CA ILE A 42 -22.06 6.57 2.32
C ILE A 42 -22.23 5.35 3.22
N VAL A 43 -21.38 5.20 4.24
CA VAL A 43 -21.50 4.09 5.21
C VAL A 43 -22.84 4.17 5.95
N LEU A 44 -23.26 5.35 6.39
CA LEU A 44 -24.54 5.52 7.07
C LEU A 44 -25.72 5.24 6.13
N ASP A 45 -25.67 5.72 4.88
CA ASP A 45 -26.71 5.47 3.89
C ASP A 45 -26.84 3.98 3.58
N LEU A 46 -25.73 3.26 3.41
CA LEU A 46 -25.72 1.81 3.20
C LEU A 46 -26.24 1.06 4.41
N ARG A 47 -25.90 1.47 5.64
CA ARG A 47 -26.48 0.87 6.86
C ARG A 47 -27.98 1.10 6.93
N ASN A 48 -28.46 2.29 6.58
CA ASN A 48 -29.90 2.60 6.57
C ASN A 48 -30.66 1.76 5.53
N GLN A 49 -30.03 1.46 4.38
CA GLN A 49 -30.65 0.68 3.31
C GLN A 49 -30.57 -0.84 3.55
N LEU A 50 -29.44 -1.34 4.06
CA LEU A 50 -29.16 -2.78 4.18
C LEU A 50 -29.37 -3.32 5.61
N GLY A 51 -29.62 -2.44 6.58
CA GLY A 51 -29.67 -2.76 8.01
C GLY A 51 -28.28 -2.97 8.61
N PHE A 52 -27.56 -4.00 8.14
CA PHE A 52 -26.19 -4.29 8.56
C PHE A 52 -25.19 -4.06 7.42
N PHE A 53 -24.22 -3.17 7.64
CA PHE A 53 -23.10 -2.96 6.75
C PHE A 53 -21.79 -2.84 7.56
N PRO A 54 -20.80 -3.74 7.34
CA PRO A 54 -19.66 -3.94 8.24
C PRO A 54 -18.53 -2.90 8.08
N ALA A 55 -18.79 -1.74 7.47
CA ALA A 55 -17.80 -0.65 7.40
C ALA A 55 -17.98 0.30 8.59
N PRO A 56 -16.93 0.70 9.31
CA PRO A 56 -16.99 1.67 10.42
C PRO A 56 -17.18 3.12 9.92
N THR A 57 -17.58 4.02 10.83
CA THR A 57 -17.44 5.47 10.65
C THR A 57 -16.31 5.96 11.55
N PHE A 58 -15.66 7.06 11.17
CA PHE A 58 -14.52 7.60 11.93
C PHE A 58 -14.65 9.09 12.20
N SER A 59 -14.07 9.55 13.31
CA SER A 59 -13.74 10.96 13.47
C SER A 59 -12.47 11.30 12.70
N PHE A 60 -12.32 12.56 12.28
CA PHE A 60 -11.16 13.02 11.53
C PHE A 60 -9.83 12.74 12.25
N ALA A 61 -9.78 13.02 13.55
CA ALA A 61 -8.58 12.79 14.35
C ALA A 61 -8.17 11.31 14.37
N VAL A 62 -9.11 10.39 14.60
CA VAL A 62 -8.82 8.95 14.66
C VAL A 62 -8.41 8.41 13.29
N TRP A 63 -9.13 8.80 12.24
CA TRP A 63 -8.82 8.42 10.86
C TRP A 63 -7.42 8.88 10.44
N LEU A 64 -7.12 10.18 10.61
CA LEU A 64 -5.86 10.75 10.17
C LEU A 64 -4.67 10.22 10.98
N THR A 65 -4.80 10.15 12.31
CA THR A 65 -3.72 9.64 13.16
C THR A 65 -3.43 8.16 12.90
N GLY A 66 -4.47 7.35 12.69
CA GLY A 66 -4.32 5.94 12.32
C GLY A 66 -3.58 5.76 10.99
N LEU A 67 -3.91 6.58 9.99
CA LEU A 67 -3.25 6.54 8.67
C LEU A 67 -1.80 7.02 8.74
N ILE A 68 -1.52 8.10 9.48
CA ILE A 68 -0.14 8.56 9.72
C ILE A 68 0.68 7.45 10.38
N ALA A 69 0.13 6.81 11.42
CA ALA A 69 0.81 5.70 12.09
C ALA A 69 1.07 4.52 11.13
N ALA A 70 0.10 4.17 10.28
CA ALA A 70 0.26 3.13 9.27
C ALA A 70 1.34 3.47 8.23
N ILE A 71 1.44 4.74 7.79
CA ILE A 71 2.48 5.21 6.87
C ILE A 71 3.87 5.12 7.52
N ILE A 72 4.02 5.57 8.77
CA ILE A 72 5.28 5.49 9.52
C ILE A 72 5.70 4.03 9.70
N LEU A 73 4.76 3.15 10.06
CA LEU A 73 5.00 1.72 10.13
C LEU A 73 5.43 1.17 8.76
N GLY A 74 4.77 1.60 7.69
CA GLY A 74 5.11 1.24 6.31
C GLY A 74 6.57 1.56 5.98
N TYR A 75 7.02 2.79 6.26
CA TYR A 75 8.42 3.17 6.09
C TYR A 75 9.36 2.33 6.96
N SER A 76 8.98 2.07 8.21
CA SER A 76 9.76 1.23 9.14
C SER A 76 9.90 -0.20 8.64
N MET A 77 8.91 -0.72 7.89
CA MET A 77 8.95 -2.06 7.32
C MET A 77 9.95 -2.23 6.15
N THR A 78 10.52 -1.14 5.64
CA THR A 78 11.44 -1.17 4.49
C THR A 78 12.64 -2.11 4.70
N VAL A 79 13.15 -2.21 5.93
CA VAL A 79 14.27 -3.12 6.26
C VAL A 79 13.87 -4.58 6.05
N PHE A 80 12.63 -4.95 6.40
CA PHE A 80 12.13 -6.32 6.19
C PHE A 80 11.84 -6.59 4.72
N VAL A 81 11.34 -5.60 3.99
CA VAL A 81 11.20 -5.66 2.53
C VAL A 81 12.55 -5.85 1.84
N ALA A 82 13.59 -5.17 2.29
CA ALA A 82 14.94 -5.32 1.75
C ALA A 82 15.51 -6.73 1.97
N ARG A 83 15.24 -7.32 3.14
CA ARG A 83 15.62 -8.71 3.49
C ARG A 83 14.81 -9.76 2.73
N GLY A 84 13.58 -9.43 2.36
CA GLY A 84 12.68 -10.32 1.63
C GLY A 84 12.21 -11.53 2.43
N GLY A 85 11.57 -12.47 1.74
CA GLY A 85 10.98 -13.68 2.33
C GLY A 85 9.50 -13.86 1.96
N LYS A 86 9.02 -15.10 2.07
CA LYS A 86 7.66 -15.48 1.62
C LYS A 86 6.57 -14.69 2.33
N VAL A 87 6.69 -14.50 3.65
CA VAL A 87 5.69 -13.79 4.46
C VAL A 87 5.62 -12.31 4.07
N ILE A 88 6.76 -11.61 4.01
CA ILE A 88 6.80 -10.19 3.62
C ILE A 88 6.25 -10.01 2.21
N ARG A 89 6.64 -10.88 1.27
CA ARG A 89 6.09 -10.89 -0.09
C ARG A 89 4.56 -10.96 -0.08
N ILE A 90 3.98 -11.95 0.62
CA ILE A 90 2.52 -12.11 0.72
C ILE A 90 1.86 -10.85 1.28
N ILE A 91 2.39 -10.30 2.38
CA ILE A 91 1.87 -9.08 3.00
C ILE A 91 1.91 -7.91 2.00
N THR A 92 3.06 -7.66 1.36
CA THR A 92 3.21 -6.56 0.41
C THR A 92 2.32 -6.72 -0.82
N THR A 93 2.09 -7.97 -1.28
CA THR A 93 1.17 -8.24 -2.39
C THR A 93 -0.27 -7.95 -1.99
N ILE A 94 -0.72 -8.39 -0.82
CA ILE A 94 -2.08 -8.13 -0.33
C ILE A 94 -2.31 -6.63 -0.18
N LEU A 95 -1.37 -5.91 0.43
CA LEU A 95 -1.45 -4.45 0.56
C LEU A 95 -1.49 -3.76 -0.80
N GLY A 96 -0.67 -4.21 -1.75
CA GLY A 96 -0.72 -3.74 -3.14
C GLY A 96 -2.10 -3.91 -3.77
N ILE A 97 -2.69 -5.10 -3.68
CA ILE A 97 -4.04 -5.37 -4.22
C ILE A 97 -5.08 -4.47 -3.56
N LEU A 98 -5.05 -4.31 -2.24
CA LEU A 98 -5.96 -3.43 -1.53
C LEU A 98 -5.86 -1.98 -2.02
N MET A 99 -4.64 -1.49 -2.28
CA MET A 99 -4.44 -0.13 -2.80
C MET A 99 -4.83 0.01 -4.28
N VAL A 100 -4.73 -1.04 -5.10
CA VAL A 100 -5.30 -1.06 -6.45
C VAL A 100 -6.81 -0.89 -6.39
N VAL A 101 -7.48 -1.68 -5.55
CA VAL A 101 -8.94 -1.57 -5.35
C VAL A 101 -9.30 -0.20 -4.82
N ASN A 102 -8.51 0.35 -3.89
CA ASN A 102 -8.74 1.69 -3.35
C ASN A 102 -8.68 2.74 -4.48
N ALA A 103 -7.57 2.82 -5.21
CA ALA A 103 -7.40 3.78 -6.31
C ALA A 103 -8.50 3.66 -7.38
N LEU A 104 -8.89 2.44 -7.76
CA LEU A 104 -9.97 2.21 -8.71
C LEU A 104 -11.32 2.69 -8.20
N SER A 105 -11.58 2.60 -6.89
CA SER A 105 -12.83 3.04 -6.30
C SER A 105 -13.06 4.55 -6.44
N HIS A 106 -12.01 5.38 -6.43
CA HIS A 106 -12.14 6.82 -6.67
C HIS A 106 -12.48 7.13 -8.14
N PHE A 107 -11.93 6.39 -9.09
CA PHE A 107 -12.28 6.53 -10.50
C PHE A 107 -13.72 6.09 -10.77
N PHE A 108 -14.08 4.88 -10.34
CA PHE A 108 -15.42 4.35 -10.57
C PHE A 108 -16.48 5.11 -9.78
N GLY A 109 -16.17 5.53 -8.56
CA GLY A 109 -17.00 6.42 -7.76
C GLY A 109 -17.24 7.75 -8.47
N SER A 110 -16.19 8.33 -9.08
CA SER A 110 -16.34 9.57 -9.83
C SER A 110 -17.29 9.43 -11.03
N ILE A 111 -17.15 8.33 -11.77
CA ILE A 111 -18.03 8.02 -12.92
C ILE A 111 -19.47 7.79 -12.44
N TYR A 112 -19.65 6.98 -11.40
CA TYR A 112 -20.96 6.57 -10.89
C TYR A 112 -21.76 7.76 -10.33
N TYR A 113 -21.12 8.65 -9.57
CA TYR A 113 -21.78 9.80 -8.97
C TYR A 113 -21.76 11.06 -9.87
N GLY A 114 -21.12 10.99 -11.05
CA GLY A 114 -21.01 12.12 -11.98
C GLY A 114 -20.27 13.34 -11.41
N LYS A 115 -19.44 13.15 -10.38
CA LYS A 115 -18.66 14.20 -9.71
C LYS A 115 -17.27 13.68 -9.37
N VAL A 116 -16.26 14.55 -9.34
CA VAL A 116 -14.91 14.13 -8.92
C VAL A 116 -14.97 13.67 -7.47
N PHE A 117 -14.63 12.41 -7.23
CA PHE A 117 -14.60 11.84 -5.89
C PHE A 117 -13.34 12.33 -5.15
N PRO A 118 -13.42 12.59 -3.84
CA PRO A 118 -12.24 12.93 -3.03
C PRO A 118 -11.13 11.90 -3.22
N GLY A 119 -9.86 12.31 -3.34
CA GLY A 119 -8.74 11.38 -3.59
C GLY A 119 -8.47 11.03 -5.07
N THR A 120 -9.28 11.54 -6.03
CA THR A 120 -9.11 11.21 -7.46
C THR A 120 -7.81 11.74 -8.06
N TRP A 121 -7.27 12.86 -7.58
CA TRP A 121 -6.07 13.49 -8.16
C TRP A 121 -4.80 12.69 -7.89
N SER A 122 -4.71 12.10 -6.71
CA SER A 122 -3.60 11.24 -6.28
C SER A 122 -3.77 9.77 -6.70
N SER A 123 -4.99 9.34 -7.04
CA SER A 123 -5.32 7.96 -7.42
C SER A 123 -4.49 7.39 -8.58
N PRO A 124 -4.11 8.12 -9.65
CA PRO A 124 -3.20 7.62 -10.67
C PRO A 124 -1.84 7.18 -10.11
N PHE A 125 -1.27 7.95 -9.17
CA PHE A 125 0.01 7.65 -8.54
C PHE A 125 -0.11 6.44 -7.60
N LEU A 126 -1.20 6.38 -6.83
CA LEU A 126 -1.50 5.24 -5.98
C LEU A 126 -1.66 3.96 -6.81
N LEU A 127 -2.42 4.01 -7.90
CA LEU A 127 -2.65 2.88 -8.79
C LEU A 127 -1.34 2.37 -9.40
N ALA A 128 -0.50 3.27 -9.92
CA ALA A 128 0.78 2.89 -10.51
C ALA A 128 1.71 2.22 -9.50
N ALA A 129 1.84 2.79 -8.29
CA ALA A 129 2.67 2.22 -7.23
C ALA A 129 2.12 0.88 -6.70
N ALA A 130 0.80 0.78 -6.57
CA ALA A 130 0.10 -0.43 -6.14
C ALA A 130 0.22 -1.58 -7.15
N LEU A 131 0.11 -1.29 -8.45
CA LEU A 131 0.38 -2.28 -9.49
C LEU A 131 1.84 -2.72 -9.47
N PHE A 132 2.78 -1.79 -9.31
CA PHE A 132 4.21 -2.11 -9.30
C PHE A 132 4.57 -3.09 -8.17
N VAL A 133 4.15 -2.82 -6.94
CA VAL A 133 4.41 -3.74 -5.81
C VAL A 133 3.68 -5.07 -5.97
N THR A 134 2.46 -5.08 -6.53
CA THR A 134 1.66 -6.28 -6.73
C THR A 134 2.29 -7.21 -7.77
N ILE A 135 2.69 -6.67 -8.92
CA ILE A 135 3.35 -7.42 -9.99
C ILE A 135 4.67 -8.03 -9.48
N ARG A 136 5.49 -7.25 -8.78
CA ARG A 136 6.71 -7.74 -8.10
C ARG A 136 6.40 -8.81 -7.05
N GLY A 137 5.29 -8.67 -6.37
CA GLY A 137 4.77 -9.65 -5.43
C GLY A 137 4.39 -10.97 -6.08
N PHE A 138 4.01 -10.99 -7.36
CA PHE A 138 3.71 -12.22 -8.10
C PHE A 138 4.92 -12.83 -8.82
N SER A 139 5.92 -12.02 -9.22
CA SER A 139 7.04 -12.45 -10.08
C SER A 139 8.00 -13.50 -9.49
N GLY A 140 7.87 -13.92 -8.23
CA GLY A 140 8.71 -14.98 -7.65
C GLY A 140 10.16 -14.57 -7.35
N GLU A 141 10.61 -13.42 -7.86
CA GLU A 141 11.98 -12.90 -7.75
C GLU A 141 12.45 -12.69 -6.29
N TRP A 142 11.50 -12.46 -5.38
CA TRP A 142 11.76 -12.36 -3.94
C TRP A 142 12.29 -13.68 -3.33
N GLN A 143 12.01 -14.83 -3.95
CA GLN A 143 12.52 -16.13 -3.48
C GLN A 143 13.92 -16.39 -4.02
N ALA A 144 14.17 -16.13 -5.31
CA ALA A 144 15.45 -16.39 -5.96
C ALA A 144 16.62 -15.72 -5.23
N LYS A 145 16.43 -14.49 -4.75
CA LYS A 145 17.46 -13.74 -4.01
C LYS A 145 17.83 -14.38 -2.67
N ARG A 146 16.84 -14.83 -1.88
CA ARG A 146 17.10 -15.45 -0.57
C ARG A 146 17.74 -16.83 -0.70
N THR A 147 17.36 -17.60 -1.71
CA THR A 147 18.01 -18.89 -1.98
C THR A 147 19.47 -18.70 -2.39
N ALA A 148 19.77 -17.67 -3.18
CA ALA A 148 21.14 -17.32 -3.56
C ALA A 148 22.00 -16.81 -2.39
N ASP A 149 21.42 -15.98 -1.50
CA ASP A 149 22.10 -15.49 -0.29
C ASP A 149 22.42 -16.65 0.67
N ASN A 150 21.47 -17.58 0.87
CA ASN A 150 21.69 -18.76 1.72
C ASN A 150 22.76 -19.71 1.16
N ALA A 151 22.83 -19.87 -0.17
CA ALA A 151 23.82 -20.73 -0.83
C ALA A 151 25.24 -20.15 -0.80
N THR A 152 25.37 -18.82 -0.82
CA THR A 152 26.69 -18.18 -0.68
C THR A 152 27.20 -18.20 0.77
N ASP A 153 26.31 -18.16 1.77
CA ASP A 153 26.71 -18.29 3.17
C ASP A 153 27.11 -19.73 3.54
N SER A 154 26.46 -20.76 2.99
CA SER A 154 26.88 -22.15 3.23
C SER A 154 28.29 -22.45 2.71
N VAL A 155 28.66 -21.91 1.55
CA VAL A 155 30.01 -22.08 0.98
C VAL A 155 31.09 -21.41 1.84
N LYS A 156 30.79 -20.30 2.52
CA LYS A 156 31.75 -19.62 3.40
C LYS A 156 32.00 -20.34 4.73
N HIS A 157 31.13 -21.26 5.11
CA HIS A 157 31.27 -22.03 6.36
C HIS A 157 31.90 -23.42 6.13
N GLU A 158 32.09 -23.83 4.88
CA GLU A 158 32.77 -25.09 4.51
C GLU A 158 34.28 -24.91 4.17
N ILE A 159 34.79 -23.67 4.19
CA ILE A 159 36.20 -23.31 3.96
C ILE A 159 36.80 -22.81 5.27
#